data_AF-A0A3C1RGG4-F1
#
_entry.id   AF-A0A3C1RGG4-F1
#
_cell.length_a   1.000
_cell.length_b   1.000
_cell.length_c   1.000
_cell.angle_alpha   90.00
_cell.angle_beta   90.00
_cell.angle_gamma   90.00
#
_symmetry.space_group_name_H-M   'P 1'
#
loop_
_entity.id
_entity.type
_entity.pdbx_description
1 polymer ?
#
loop_
_entity_poly.entity_id
_entity_poly.type
_entity_poly.pdbx_seq_one_letter_code
_entity_poly.pdbx_strand_id
1 'polypeptide(L)' 'KEPEKGNKDINIERTEEALALQPNVVATGCPFCNTIMTEGVKHFNKNDEVAVKDIVELLAEAEDL' A
#
# COMPACT_ATOMS: atom_id res chain seq x y z
N LYS A 1 7.75 -10.93 -13.82
CA LYS A 1 8.91 -11.39 -13.03
C LYS A 1 8.46 -12.65 -12.30
N GLU A 2 9.18 -13.76 -12.38
CA GLU A 2 8.84 -14.92 -11.56
C GLU A 2 8.94 -14.55 -10.08
N PRO A 3 8.06 -15.07 -9.22
CA PRO A 3 8.10 -14.77 -7.81
C PRO A 3 9.43 -15.23 -7.21
N GLU A 4 9.99 -14.41 -6.32
CA GLU A 4 11.22 -14.76 -5.63
C GLU A 4 10.98 -15.96 -4.72
N LYS A 5 12.03 -16.72 -4.40
CA LYS A 5 11.90 -17.92 -3.56
C LYS A 5 11.30 -17.52 -2.20
N GLY A 6 10.11 -18.03 -1.89
CA GLY A 6 9.38 -17.73 -0.67
C GLY A 6 8.06 -18.49 -0.62
N ASN A 7 7.35 -18.41 0.52
CA ASN A 7 6.06 -19.08 0.71
C ASN A 7 4.87 -18.25 0.20
N LYS A 8 5.06 -16.94 0.00
CA LYS A 8 4.06 -16.00 -0.50
C LYS A 8 4.76 -14.94 -1.35
N ASP A 9 4.00 -14.35 -2.27
CA ASP A 9 4.47 -13.18 -3.01
C ASP A 9 4.58 -11.98 -2.06
N ILE A 10 5.64 -11.20 -2.24
CA ILE A 10 5.97 -10.10 -1.32
C ILE A 10 4.88 -9.02 -1.26
N ASN A 11 4.14 -8.80 -2.36
CA ASN A 11 3.03 -7.86 -2.38
C ASN A 11 1.89 -8.31 -1.46
N ILE A 12 1.60 -9.61 -1.40
CA ILE A 12 0.57 -10.18 -0.52
C ILE A 12 1.03 -10.10 0.92
N GLU A 13 2.24 -10.56 1.22
CA GLU A 13 2.78 -10.58 2.58
C GLU A 13 2.85 -9.17 3.20
N ARG A 14 3.40 -8.19 2.47
CA ARG A 14 3.51 -6.80 2.94
C ARG A 14 2.16 -6.13 3.12
N THR A 15 1.20 -6.43 2.24
CA THR A 15 -0.14 -5.86 2.36
C THR A 15 -0.89 -6.47 3.54
N GLU A 16 -0.79 -7.79 3.74
CA GLU A 16 -1.41 -8.48 4.88
C GLU A 16 -0.87 -7.92 6.21
N GLU A 17 0.44 -7.72 6.32
CA GLU A 17 1.07 -7.05 7.47
C GLU A 17 0.51 -5.63 7.70
N ALA A 18 0.40 -4.82 6.65
CA ALA A 18 -0.10 -3.45 6.76
C ALA A 18 -1.58 -3.41 7.16
N LEU A 19 -2.42 -4.24 6.53
CA LEU A 19 -3.87 -4.28 6.80
C LEU A 19 -4.20 -4.81 8.20
N ALA A 20 -3.33 -5.65 8.79
CA ALA A 20 -3.50 -6.15 10.16
C ALA A 20 -3.49 -5.01 11.20
N LEU A 21 -2.89 -3.86 10.88
CA LEU A 21 -2.89 -2.67 11.73
C LEU A 21 -4.14 -1.80 11.57
N GLN A 22 -5.09 -2.20 10.71
CA GLN A 22 -6.33 -1.48 10.41
C GLN A 22 -6.12 0.00 10.04
N PRO A 23 -5.21 0.33 9.11
CA PRO A 23 -4.93 1.71 8.74
C PRO A 23 -6.09 2.31 7.92
N ASN A 24 -6.30 3.62 8.04
CA ASN A 24 -7.10 4.36 7.05
C ASN A 24 -6.28 4.74 5.81
N VAL A 25 -4.97 4.94 5.99
CA VAL A 25 -4.04 5.34 4.93
C VAL A 25 -2.74 4.55 5.06
N VAL A 26 -2.23 4.05 3.94
CA VAL A 26 -0.87 3.52 3.80
C VAL A 26 -0.06 4.51 2.96
N ALA A 27 0.92 5.15 3.58
CA ALA A 27 1.83 6.06 2.89
C ALA A 27 3.05 5.31 2.34
N THR A 28 3.48 5.64 1.13
CA THR A 28 4.70 5.12 0.52
C THR A 28 5.59 6.27 0.05
N GLY A 29 6.91 6.05 -0.02
CA GLY A 29 7.86 7.03 -0.55
C GLY A 29 8.59 6.53 -1.81
N CYS A 30 8.01 5.52 -2.47
CA CYS A 30 8.60 4.88 -3.63
C CYS A 30 7.48 4.51 -4.61
N PRO A 31 7.55 4.94 -5.89
CA PRO A 31 6.49 4.68 -6.88
C PRO A 31 6.16 3.20 -7.04
N PHE A 32 7.18 2.33 -7.00
CA PHE A 32 6.98 0.89 -7.11
C PHE A 32 6.23 0.30 -5.91
N CYS A 33 6.55 0.78 -4.70
CA CYS A 33 5.84 0.37 -3.49
C CYS A 33 4.39 0.85 -3.51
N ASN A 34 4.13 2.06 -4.03
CA ASN A 34 2.77 2.57 -4.19
C ASN A 34 1.93 1.62 -5.07
N THR A 35 2.44 1.22 -6.23
CA THR A 35 1.77 0.23 -7.10
C THR A 35 1.54 -1.09 -6.37
N ILE A 36 2.58 -1.64 -5.72
CA ILE A 36 2.47 -2.91 -4.98
C ILE A 36 1.39 -2.84 -3.89
N MET A 37 1.37 -1.78 -3.08
CA MET A 37 0.42 -1.63 -1.99
C MET A 37 -0.99 -1.36 -2.53
N THR A 38 -1.13 -0.58 -3.59
CA THR A 38 -2.42 -0.33 -4.24
C THR A 38 -3.03 -1.62 -4.80
N GLU A 39 -2.24 -2.42 -5.52
CA GLU A 39 -2.68 -3.71 -6.05
C GLU A 39 -2.98 -4.71 -4.92
N GLY A 40 -2.14 -4.73 -3.88
CA GLY A 40 -2.36 -5.57 -2.70
C GLY A 40 -3.66 -5.21 -1.97
N VAL A 41 -3.88 -3.94 -1.66
CA VAL A 41 -5.10 -3.50 -0.95
C VAL A 41 -6.35 -3.87 -1.78
N LYS A 42 -6.27 -3.73 -3.10
CA LYS A 42 -7.32 -4.19 -4.02
C LYS A 42 -7.49 -5.72 -3.99
N HIS A 43 -6.40 -6.48 -3.96
CA HIS A 43 -6.45 -7.95 -3.84
C HIS A 43 -7.24 -8.40 -2.60
N PHE A 44 -7.10 -7.70 -1.48
CA PHE A 44 -7.86 -7.94 -0.26
C PHE A 44 -9.26 -7.28 -0.24
N ASN A 45 -9.71 -6.66 -1.33
CA ASN A 45 -10.97 -5.92 -1.45
C ASN A 45 -11.11 -4.79 -0.40
N LYS A 46 -10.01 -4.14 -0.07
CA LYS A 46 -9.95 -3.04 0.92
C LYS A 46 -9.74 -1.66 0.29
N ASN A 47 -9.78 -1.55 -1.04
CA ASN A 47 -9.51 -0.30 -1.77
C ASN A 47 -10.53 0.81 -1.52
N ASP A 48 -11.70 0.50 -0.97
CA ASP A 48 -12.71 1.50 -0.59
C ASP A 48 -12.57 1.93 0.89
N GLU A 49 -11.79 1.20 1.68
CA GLU A 49 -11.60 1.43 3.12
C GLU A 49 -10.21 2.02 3.44
N VAL A 50 -9.20 1.65 2.66
CA VAL A 50 -7.79 2.01 2.89
C VAL A 50 -7.24 2.73 1.66
N ALA A 51 -6.85 3.99 1.84
CA ALA A 51 -6.18 4.74 0.79
C ALA A 51 -4.68 4.44 0.76
N VAL A 52 -4.11 4.24 -0.43
CA VAL A 52 -2.66 4.18 -0.61
C VAL A 52 -2.23 5.50 -1.24
N LYS A 53 -1.27 6.20 -0.63
CA LYS A 53 -0.80 7.52 -1.06
C LYS A 53 0.71 7.61 -1.08
N ASP A 54 1.25 8.51 -1.90
CA ASP A 54 2.65 8.92 -1.77
C ASP A 54 2.82 9.94 -0.64
N ILE A 55 3.97 9.94 0.02
CA ILE A 55 4.29 10.89 1.09
C ILE A 55 4.23 12.35 0.61
N VAL A 56 4.57 12.62 -0.65
CA VAL A 56 4.48 13.96 -1.24
C VAL A 56 3.04 14.39 -1.43
N GLU A 57 2.12 13.48 -1.77
CA GLU A 57 0.68 13.78 -1.86
C GLU A 57 0.13 14.18 -0.50
N LEU A 58 0.54 13.48 0.57
CA LEU A 58 0.14 13.82 1.94
C LEU A 58 0.66 15.20 2.39
N LEU A 59 1.87 15.57 1.97
CA LEU A 59 2.42 16.90 2.25
C LEU A 59 1.63 17.98 1.52
N ALA A 60 1.32 17.78 0.23
CA ALA A 60 0.54 18.73 -0.55
C ALA A 60 -0.88 18.94 0.03
N GLU A 61 -1.56 17.85 0.42
CA GLU A 61 -2.88 17.92 1.08
C GLU A 61 -2.82 18.67 2.43
N ALA A 62 -1.68 18.61 3.12
CA ALA A 62 -1.48 19.30 4.38
C ALA A 62 -1.12 20.78 4.22
N GLU A 63 -0.45 21.17 3.12
CA GLU A 63 -0.15 22.58 2.81
C GLU A 63 -1.40 23.40 2.46
N ASP A 64 -2.45 22.74 1.95
CA ASP A 64 -3.74 23.37 1.59
C ASP A 64 -4.70 23.55 2.79
N LEU A 65 -4.28 23.21 4.02
CA LEU A 65 -5.03 23.39 5.29
C LEU A 65 -4.67 24.68 6.02
#